data_AF-A0A2D9DCN7-F1
#
_entry.id   AF-A0A2D9DCN7-F1
#
_cell.length_a   1.000
_cell.length_b   1.000
_cell.length_c   1.000
_cell.angle_alpha   90.00
_cell.angle_beta   90.00
_cell.angle_gamma   90.00
#
_symmetry.space_group_name_H-M   'P 1'
#
loop_
_entity.id
_entity.type
_entity.pdbx_description
1 polymer ?
#
loop_
_entity_poly.entity_id
_entity_poly.type
_entity_poly.pdbx_seq_one_letter_code
_entity_poly.pdbx_strand_id
1 'polypeptide(L)'
;RAETIEGKNFNPFKGDGKEYFHFYTQEDIREIVDYAKDRHIEIIPEISFPGHASAILAAYPGLGGQKEYNVKTEWGEFDNYIYPTSESLLFFKSVFNELKGLFPSKYIQVSGLGARSKYIEDKELKNLGFQKTSDLDDFFINNLKNWSETSGKKMIIGDIASVSVTSRSQVVLMADIQKESGKHKNVIILDNQNFLDFSKYPTKKKDKDQISFGGYLNTKDVYLYHRTFQKHSTILGAEATLRSDYIFSEELAFKHLLPRLPALSEVLWSNQDSLNWYSFKSRFNINLKGKLDKRNYDYSPLF
;
A
#
# COMPACT_ATOMS: atom_id res chain seq x y z
N ARG A 1 16.88 11.00 1.41
CA ARG A 1 17.58 10.17 2.42
C ARG A 1 19.05 10.11 2.06
N ALA A 2 19.93 10.02 3.06
CA ALA A 2 21.38 10.10 2.85
C ALA A 2 21.95 8.93 2.04
N GLU A 3 21.37 7.74 2.18
CA GLU A 3 21.72 6.53 1.42
C GLU A 3 20.58 5.52 1.46
N THR A 4 20.68 4.45 0.67
CA THR A 4 19.80 3.28 0.78
C THR A 4 20.61 2.04 1.16
N ILE A 5 19.99 1.10 1.87
CA ILE A 5 20.61 -0.19 2.18
C ILE A 5 21.06 -0.89 0.88
N GLU A 6 22.30 -1.36 0.87
CA GLU A 6 22.81 -2.25 -0.16
C GLU A 6 22.31 -3.66 0.13
N GLY A 7 21.62 -4.29 -0.80
CA GLY A 7 21.13 -5.65 -0.61
C GLY A 7 20.11 -5.81 0.52
N LYS A 8 20.26 -6.80 1.42
CA LYS A 8 19.25 -7.15 2.44
C LYS A 8 19.82 -7.23 3.85
N ASN A 9 19.31 -6.37 4.74
CA ASN A 9 19.41 -6.40 6.21
C ASN A 9 20.79 -6.86 6.74
N PHE A 10 21.87 -6.26 6.24
CA PHE A 10 23.21 -6.53 6.76
C PHE A 10 23.33 -6.11 8.24
N ASN A 11 24.07 -6.91 9.02
CA ASN A 11 24.50 -6.54 10.36
C ASN A 11 26.03 -6.74 10.47
N PRO A 12 26.84 -5.65 10.53
CA PRO A 12 26.43 -4.26 10.60
C PRO A 12 25.76 -3.74 9.31
N PHE A 13 24.96 -2.68 9.42
CA PHE A 13 24.32 -2.02 8.28
C PHE A 13 25.34 -1.68 7.18
N LYS A 14 24.94 -1.87 5.92
CA LYS A 14 25.72 -1.48 4.75
C LYS A 14 24.82 -0.67 3.82
N GLY A 15 25.11 0.62 3.68
CA GLY A 15 24.45 1.48 2.72
C GLY A 15 25.27 1.65 1.45
N ASP A 16 24.64 2.16 0.40
CA ASP A 16 25.27 2.41 -0.89
C ASP A 16 26.04 3.73 -0.96
N GLY A 17 26.00 4.55 0.12
CA GLY A 17 26.66 5.85 0.20
C GLY A 17 26.15 6.90 -0.78
N LYS A 18 24.99 6.69 -1.41
CA LYS A 18 24.44 7.59 -2.44
C LYS A 18 23.17 8.27 -1.96
N GLU A 19 23.21 9.60 -1.93
CA GLU A 19 22.02 10.38 -1.60
C GLU A 19 20.88 10.09 -2.59
N TYR A 20 19.68 9.88 -2.05
CA TYR A 20 18.48 9.60 -2.83
C TYR A 20 17.36 10.57 -2.46
N PHE A 21 16.92 11.37 -3.44
CA PHE A 21 15.84 12.34 -3.28
C PHE A 21 15.04 12.47 -4.58
N HIS A 22 13.74 12.21 -4.50
CA HIS A 22 12.78 12.37 -5.59
C HIS A 22 11.40 12.67 -5.00
N PHE A 23 10.60 13.47 -5.70
CA PHE A 23 9.19 13.72 -5.39
C PHE A 23 8.44 14.09 -6.67
N TYR A 24 7.12 13.90 -6.67
CA TYR A 24 6.26 14.41 -7.73
C TYR A 24 5.81 15.82 -7.36
N THR A 25 5.98 16.77 -8.26
CA THR A 25 5.36 18.09 -8.15
C THR A 25 3.84 17.95 -8.32
N GLN A 26 3.10 19.00 -7.95
CA GLN A 26 1.66 19.03 -8.20
C GLN A 26 1.34 18.92 -9.70
N GLU A 27 2.21 19.40 -10.59
CA GLU A 27 2.00 19.30 -12.04
C GLU A 27 2.25 17.88 -12.54
N ASP A 28 3.29 17.20 -12.07
CA ASP A 28 3.53 15.78 -12.37
C ASP A 28 2.31 14.94 -11.92
N ILE A 29 1.75 15.24 -10.75
CA ILE A 29 0.55 14.56 -10.25
C ILE A 29 -0.65 14.80 -11.18
N ARG A 30 -0.88 16.03 -11.65
CA ARG A 30 -1.97 16.34 -12.58
C ARG A 30 -1.81 15.57 -13.89
N GLU A 31 -0.60 15.56 -14.45
CA GLU A 31 -0.28 14.80 -15.67
C GLU A 31 -0.57 13.30 -15.48
N ILE A 32 -0.10 12.70 -14.39
CA ILE A 32 -0.33 11.29 -14.07
C ILE A 32 -1.84 11.00 -13.93
N VAL A 33 -2.57 11.85 -13.23
CA VAL A 33 -4.02 11.71 -13.02
C VAL A 33 -4.77 11.80 -14.35
N ASP A 34 -4.45 12.76 -15.21
CA ASP A 34 -5.10 12.92 -16.51
C ASP A 34 -4.77 11.74 -17.45
N TYR A 35 -3.51 11.31 -17.48
CA TYR A 35 -3.09 10.15 -18.27
C TYR A 35 -3.83 8.86 -17.84
N ALA A 36 -4.00 8.66 -16.53
CA ALA A 36 -4.74 7.53 -15.96
C ALA A 36 -6.25 7.62 -16.25
N LYS A 37 -6.83 8.82 -16.15
CA LYS A 37 -8.24 9.08 -16.43
C LYS A 37 -8.61 8.75 -17.87
N ASP A 38 -7.78 9.09 -18.84
CA ASP A 38 -7.96 8.75 -20.25
C ASP A 38 -7.97 7.22 -20.50
N ARG A 39 -7.52 6.43 -19.53
CA ARG A 39 -7.51 4.96 -19.54
C ARG A 39 -8.52 4.35 -18.58
N HIS A 40 -9.44 5.16 -18.04
CA HIS A 40 -10.44 4.75 -17.06
C HIS A 40 -9.84 4.19 -15.76
N ILE A 41 -8.65 4.67 -15.37
CA ILE A 41 -7.97 4.32 -14.12
C ILE A 41 -8.16 5.47 -13.11
N GLU A 42 -8.73 5.16 -11.95
CA GLU A 42 -8.86 6.10 -10.83
C GLU A 42 -7.59 6.04 -9.96
N ILE A 43 -6.89 7.18 -9.80
CA ILE A 43 -5.76 7.28 -8.87
C ILE A 43 -6.29 7.70 -7.50
N ILE A 44 -6.05 6.86 -6.49
CA ILE A 44 -6.42 7.11 -5.09
C ILE A 44 -5.13 7.43 -4.32
N PRO A 45 -4.96 8.64 -3.76
CA PRO A 45 -3.78 8.96 -2.98
C PRO A 45 -3.83 8.32 -1.59
N GLU A 46 -2.67 7.92 -1.08
CA GLU A 46 -2.47 7.37 0.26
C GLU A 46 -1.54 8.26 1.08
N ILE A 47 -1.89 8.51 2.35
CA ILE A 47 -0.98 9.12 3.32
C ILE A 47 -0.86 8.20 4.54
N SER A 48 0.38 7.83 4.88
CA SER A 48 0.69 6.95 6.01
C SER A 48 0.97 7.74 7.29
N PHE A 49 0.16 7.51 8.32
CA PHE A 49 0.26 8.09 9.67
C PHE A 49 -0.70 7.33 10.64
N PRO A 50 -0.45 7.36 11.95
CA PRO A 50 0.61 8.07 12.64
C PRO A 50 1.93 7.30 12.67
N GLY A 51 1.95 6.00 12.37
CA GLY A 51 3.19 5.24 12.11
C GLY A 51 3.72 5.49 10.69
N HIS A 52 4.83 4.83 10.33
CA HIS A 52 5.50 5.01 9.02
C HIS A 52 5.85 6.46 8.68
N ALA A 53 5.95 7.33 9.70
CA ALA A 53 5.99 8.78 9.53
C ALA A 53 7.40 9.36 9.56
N SER A 54 8.46 8.54 9.41
CA SER A 54 9.85 8.98 9.56
C SER A 54 10.22 10.14 8.64
N ALA A 55 9.71 10.15 7.40
CA ALA A 55 9.96 11.25 6.46
C ALA A 55 9.22 12.54 6.87
N ILE A 56 7.98 12.42 7.34
CA ILE A 56 7.19 13.55 7.85
C ILE A 56 7.89 14.16 9.07
N LEU A 57 8.31 13.32 10.02
CA LEU A 57 8.98 13.75 11.25
C LEU A 57 10.38 14.34 10.99
N ALA A 58 11.11 13.86 9.99
CA ALA A 58 12.37 14.48 9.58
C ALA A 58 12.18 15.90 9.03
N ALA A 59 11.09 16.14 8.30
CA ALA A 59 10.75 17.46 7.77
C ALA A 59 10.08 18.38 8.82
N TYR A 60 9.27 17.80 9.71
CA TYR A 60 8.50 18.49 10.75
C TYR A 60 8.69 17.81 12.12
N PRO A 61 9.85 17.98 12.78
CA PRO A 61 10.15 17.29 14.04
C PRO A 61 9.15 17.59 15.16
N GLY A 62 8.56 18.80 15.16
CA GLY A 62 7.56 19.23 16.15
C GLY A 62 6.26 18.41 16.15
N LEU A 63 6.03 17.59 15.12
CA LEU A 63 4.89 16.67 15.07
C LEU A 63 5.11 15.37 15.89
N GLY A 64 6.32 15.15 16.41
CA GLY A 64 6.65 14.00 17.25
C GLY A 64 7.24 14.40 18.60
N GLY A 65 7.72 13.40 19.35
CA GLY A 65 8.32 13.58 20.68
C GLY A 65 9.81 13.89 20.71
N GLN A 66 10.51 13.83 19.57
CA GLN A 66 11.96 14.04 19.49
C GLN A 66 12.29 15.37 18.83
N LYS A 67 13.42 15.96 19.23
CA LYS A 67 13.90 17.23 18.65
C LYS A 67 14.31 17.10 17.19
N GLU A 68 14.83 15.94 16.82
CA GLU A 68 15.38 15.68 15.49
C GLU A 68 15.03 14.26 15.05
N TYR A 69 14.78 14.11 13.75
CA TYR A 69 14.50 12.83 13.11
C TYR A 69 15.27 12.74 11.80
N ASN A 70 15.61 11.53 11.40
CA ASN A 70 16.24 11.26 10.11
C ASN A 70 15.32 10.44 9.21
N VAL A 71 15.34 10.73 7.92
CA VAL A 71 14.74 9.85 6.91
C VAL A 71 15.50 8.53 6.94
N LYS A 72 14.78 7.41 7.09
CA LYS A 72 15.38 6.09 7.25
C LYS A 72 16.11 5.64 5.99
N THR A 73 17.25 4.99 6.20
CA THR A 73 18.15 4.46 5.16
C THR A 73 18.03 2.93 5.03
N GLU A 74 17.42 2.27 6.01
CA GLU A 74 17.16 0.83 6.05
C GLU A 74 15.66 0.51 5.99
N TRP A 75 15.34 -0.77 5.80
CA TRP A 75 13.98 -1.28 5.73
C TRP A 75 13.57 -1.94 7.04
N GLY A 76 12.36 -1.66 7.50
CA GLY A 76 11.83 -2.26 8.72
C GLY A 76 10.79 -1.40 9.39
N GLU A 77 10.46 -1.82 10.61
CA GLU A 77 9.59 -1.08 11.51
C GLU A 77 10.43 -0.13 12.36
N PHE A 78 9.96 1.11 12.49
CA PHE A 78 10.66 2.15 13.24
C PHE A 78 9.71 2.82 14.23
N ASP A 79 10.22 3.12 15.42
CA ASP A 79 9.48 3.78 16.50
C ASP A 79 9.37 5.30 16.28
N ASN A 80 8.95 5.69 15.08
CA ASN A 80 8.73 7.07 14.66
C ASN A 80 7.25 7.27 14.36
N TYR A 81 6.54 7.90 15.29
CA TYR A 81 5.11 8.15 15.18
C TYR A 81 4.72 9.59 15.50
N ILE A 82 3.64 10.03 14.85
CA ILE A 82 3.08 11.37 15.03
C ILE A 82 2.31 11.46 16.34
N TYR A 83 2.57 12.52 17.10
CA TYR A 83 1.89 12.79 18.36
C TYR A 83 0.46 13.35 18.13
N PRO A 84 -0.50 13.01 18.99
CA PRO A 84 -1.91 13.38 18.87
C PRO A 84 -2.18 14.82 19.34
N THR A 85 -1.60 15.81 18.65
CA THR A 85 -1.75 17.24 18.99
C THR A 85 -2.70 17.95 18.03
N SER A 86 -3.17 19.14 18.42
CA SER A 86 -3.94 20.01 17.51
C SER A 86 -3.13 20.42 16.28
N GLU A 87 -1.82 20.60 16.43
CA GLU A 87 -0.92 20.93 15.33
C GLU A 87 -0.84 19.78 14.32
N SER A 88 -0.66 18.54 14.78
CA SER A 88 -0.68 17.35 13.92
C SER A 88 -2.01 17.20 13.16
N LEU A 89 -3.13 17.47 13.81
CA LEU A 89 -4.44 17.43 13.16
C LEU A 89 -4.61 18.53 12.10
N LEU A 90 -4.11 19.74 12.36
CA LEU A 90 -4.12 20.83 11.38
C LEU A 90 -3.22 20.52 10.19
N PHE A 91 -2.02 19.99 10.45
CA PHE A 91 -1.09 19.54 9.41
C PHE A 91 -1.76 18.54 8.47
N PHE A 92 -2.32 17.44 8.98
CA PHE A 92 -2.96 16.44 8.13
C PHE A 92 -4.20 16.96 7.41
N LYS A 93 -5.02 17.78 8.05
CA LYS A 93 -6.17 18.43 7.38
C LYS A 93 -5.69 19.32 6.22
N SER A 94 -4.59 20.05 6.38
CA SER A 94 -3.99 20.84 5.30
C SER A 94 -3.54 19.95 4.14
N VAL A 95 -2.77 18.89 4.43
CA VAL A 95 -2.31 17.91 3.43
C VAL A 95 -3.51 17.32 2.68
N PHE A 96 -4.54 16.86 3.38
CA PHE A 96 -5.71 16.27 2.73
C PHE A 96 -6.52 17.28 1.90
N ASN A 97 -6.56 18.55 2.29
CA ASN A 97 -7.20 19.60 1.50
C ASN A 97 -6.44 19.86 0.19
N GLU A 98 -5.11 19.82 0.20
CA GLU A 98 -4.30 19.91 -1.01
C GLU A 98 -4.53 18.70 -1.92
N LEU A 99 -4.46 17.49 -1.38
CA LEU A 99 -4.72 16.25 -2.13
C LEU A 99 -6.13 16.24 -2.74
N LYS A 100 -7.14 16.74 -2.01
CA LYS A 100 -8.49 16.87 -2.54
C LYS A 100 -8.54 17.68 -3.84
N GLY A 101 -7.70 18.70 -3.99
CA GLY A 101 -7.60 19.53 -5.19
C GLY A 101 -6.83 18.87 -6.35
N LEU A 102 -5.92 17.94 -6.05
CA LEU A 102 -5.08 17.25 -7.04
C LEU A 102 -5.70 15.96 -7.56
N PHE A 103 -6.46 15.25 -6.72
CA PHE A 103 -7.00 13.93 -7.04
C PHE A 103 -8.54 14.02 -7.19
N PRO A 104 -9.09 13.84 -8.40
CA PRO A 104 -10.54 13.82 -8.64
C PRO A 104 -11.25 12.68 -7.91
N SER A 105 -10.52 11.60 -7.61
CA SER A 105 -11.04 10.42 -6.91
C SER A 105 -11.91 10.78 -5.73
N LYS A 106 -13.05 10.08 -5.57
CA LYS A 106 -13.91 10.29 -4.39
C LYS A 106 -13.30 9.67 -3.14
N TYR A 107 -12.15 8.99 -3.25
CA TYR A 107 -11.47 8.30 -2.17
C TYR A 107 -10.13 8.93 -1.83
N ILE A 108 -9.75 8.83 -0.57
CA ILE A 108 -8.39 9.07 -0.07
C ILE A 108 -8.08 7.95 0.91
N GLN A 109 -6.89 7.38 0.82
CA GLN A 109 -6.43 6.29 1.67
C GLN A 109 -5.59 6.81 2.83
N VAL A 110 -5.80 6.20 3.99
CA VAL A 110 -5.00 6.37 5.20
C VAL A 110 -4.43 5.00 5.59
N SER A 111 -3.13 4.96 5.81
CA SER A 111 -2.39 3.80 6.31
C SER A 111 -1.45 4.21 7.43
N GLY A 112 -0.55 3.34 7.88
CA GLY A 112 0.36 3.60 8.99
C GLY A 112 -0.28 3.34 10.36
N LEU A 113 -1.40 2.63 10.40
CA LEU A 113 -2.09 2.25 11.64
C LEU A 113 -1.47 0.94 12.20
N GLY A 114 -1.53 0.73 13.52
CA GLY A 114 -1.03 -0.50 14.16
C GLY A 114 0.51 -0.69 14.24
N ALA A 115 1.32 0.12 13.56
CA ALA A 115 2.80 -0.01 13.49
C ALA A 115 3.53 0.48 14.76
N ARG A 116 3.30 -0.16 15.91
CA ARG A 116 3.34 0.59 17.17
C ARG A 116 3.71 -0.15 18.46
N SER A 117 4.49 -1.22 18.43
CA SER A 117 4.81 -1.96 19.67
C SER A 117 5.40 -1.10 20.80
N LYS A 118 6.02 0.06 20.52
CA LYS A 118 6.64 0.91 21.54
C LYS A 118 5.91 2.21 21.96
N TYR A 119 4.80 2.64 21.35
CA TYR A 119 4.14 3.87 21.87
C TYR A 119 3.57 3.65 23.28
N ILE A 120 3.20 2.42 23.67
CA ILE A 120 2.81 2.12 25.06
C ILE A 120 3.96 2.42 26.02
N GLU A 121 5.20 2.44 25.57
CA GLU A 121 6.36 2.73 26.41
C GLU A 121 6.62 4.24 26.50
N ASP A 122 6.01 5.03 25.62
CA ASP A 122 6.13 6.48 25.59
C ASP A 122 5.42 7.12 26.79
N LYS A 123 6.22 7.81 27.61
CA LYS A 123 5.74 8.46 28.85
C LYS A 123 4.83 9.64 28.54
N GLU A 124 5.07 10.38 27.47
CA GLU A 124 4.28 11.56 27.12
C GLU A 124 2.91 11.14 26.61
N LEU A 125 2.84 10.14 25.73
CA LEU A 125 1.57 9.58 25.28
C LEU A 125 0.78 8.95 26.44
N LYS A 126 1.46 8.24 27.35
CA LYS A 126 0.82 7.74 28.59
C LYS A 126 0.24 8.85 29.45
N ASN A 127 0.97 9.95 29.64
CA ASN A 127 0.50 11.10 30.40
C ASN A 127 -0.71 11.79 29.73
N LEU A 128 -0.81 11.72 28.40
CA LEU A 128 -1.96 12.18 27.63
C LEU A 128 -3.14 11.18 27.64
N GLY A 129 -3.00 10.04 28.32
CA GLY A 129 -4.05 9.04 28.48
C GLY A 129 -4.09 7.96 27.41
N PHE A 130 -3.09 7.87 26.53
CA PHE A 130 -2.98 6.81 25.52
C PHE A 130 -2.34 5.57 26.16
N GLN A 131 -3.11 4.50 26.31
CA GLN A 131 -2.73 3.29 27.06
C GLN A 131 -2.71 2.04 26.18
N LYS A 132 -3.39 2.04 25.03
CA LYS A 132 -3.52 0.92 24.09
C LYS A 132 -3.10 1.29 22.67
N THR A 133 -2.86 0.25 21.87
CA THR A 133 -2.20 0.38 20.55
C THR A 133 -3.10 1.08 19.56
N SER A 134 -4.39 0.83 19.71
CA SER A 134 -5.47 1.44 18.98
C SER A 134 -5.72 2.90 19.36
N ASP A 135 -5.39 3.37 20.58
CA ASP A 135 -5.84 4.69 21.05
C ASP A 135 -5.38 5.82 20.13
N LEU A 136 -4.14 5.73 19.64
CA LEU A 136 -3.59 6.73 18.73
C LEU A 136 -4.22 6.62 17.32
N ASP A 137 -4.64 5.43 16.89
CA ASP A 137 -5.31 5.22 15.60
C ASP A 137 -6.73 5.77 15.66
N ASP A 138 -7.44 5.38 16.72
CA ASP A 138 -8.78 5.86 17.02
C ASP A 138 -8.78 7.39 17.12
N PHE A 139 -7.77 8.01 17.76
CA PHE A 139 -7.66 9.46 17.82
C PHE A 139 -7.63 10.09 16.42
N PHE A 140 -6.70 9.67 15.55
CA PHE A 140 -6.56 10.28 14.22
C PHE A 140 -7.77 9.98 13.32
N ILE A 141 -8.24 8.73 13.28
CA ILE A 141 -9.38 8.36 12.44
C ILE A 141 -10.66 9.06 12.91
N ASN A 142 -10.92 9.15 14.22
CA ASN A 142 -12.12 9.86 14.72
C ASN A 142 -12.06 11.36 14.43
N ASN A 143 -10.88 11.99 14.55
CA ASN A 143 -10.73 13.42 14.24
C ASN A 143 -10.80 13.75 12.75
N LEU A 144 -10.47 12.78 11.88
CA LEU A 144 -10.57 12.93 10.43
C LEU A 144 -11.91 12.46 9.85
N LYS A 145 -12.72 11.74 10.62
CA LYS A 145 -14.07 11.31 10.21
C LYS A 145 -14.93 12.48 9.76
N ASN A 146 -15.02 13.53 10.58
CA ASN A 146 -15.79 14.73 10.23
C ASN A 146 -15.23 15.44 8.99
N TRP A 147 -13.90 15.46 8.82
CA TRP A 147 -13.28 16.00 7.62
C TRP A 147 -13.68 15.19 6.38
N SER A 148 -13.67 13.86 6.44
CA SER A 148 -14.12 13.00 5.33
C SER A 148 -15.59 13.27 5.00
N GLU A 149 -16.48 13.30 5.99
CA GLU A 149 -17.92 13.50 5.80
C GLU A 149 -18.26 14.88 5.19
N THR A 150 -17.55 15.93 5.58
CA THR A 150 -17.78 17.30 5.10
C THR A 150 -17.02 17.65 3.82
N SER A 151 -15.89 17.00 3.55
CA SER A 151 -15.07 17.28 2.36
C SER A 151 -15.66 16.70 1.06
N GLY A 152 -16.60 15.76 1.16
CA GLY A 152 -17.13 14.99 0.02
C GLY A 152 -16.23 13.83 -0.41
N LYS A 153 -15.16 13.54 0.34
CA LYS A 153 -14.25 12.40 0.10
C LYS A 153 -14.56 11.25 1.07
N LYS A 154 -14.41 10.02 0.60
CA LYS A 154 -14.54 8.78 1.37
C LYS A 154 -13.16 8.28 1.79
N MET A 155 -12.99 7.99 3.07
CA MET A 155 -11.71 7.50 3.58
C MET A 155 -11.60 5.97 3.40
N ILE A 156 -10.53 5.52 2.75
CA ILE A 156 -10.11 4.11 2.76
C ILE A 156 -9.13 3.92 3.91
N ILE A 157 -9.35 2.89 4.73
CA ILE A 157 -8.47 2.53 5.85
C ILE A 157 -7.66 1.30 5.42
N GLY A 158 -6.36 1.49 5.24
CA GLY A 158 -5.45 0.51 4.63
C GLY A 158 -5.02 -0.64 5.54
N ASP A 159 -4.93 -0.37 6.85
CA ASP A 159 -4.42 -1.33 7.83
C ASP A 159 -5.59 -1.94 8.64
N ILE A 160 -5.78 -3.24 8.44
CA ILE A 160 -7.02 -3.98 8.74
C ILE A 160 -7.39 -4.17 10.22
N ALA A 161 -6.54 -3.80 11.18
CA ALA A 161 -6.63 -4.46 12.49
C ALA A 161 -6.81 -3.55 13.72
N SER A 162 -6.81 -2.22 13.60
CA SER A 162 -6.69 -1.38 14.81
C SER A 162 -7.82 -0.42 15.12
N VAL A 163 -8.80 -0.21 14.22
CA VAL A 163 -9.83 0.83 14.41
C VAL A 163 -11.23 0.28 14.25
N SER A 164 -12.10 0.70 15.18
CA SER A 164 -13.54 0.48 15.07
C SER A 164 -14.13 1.36 13.95
N VAL A 165 -14.42 0.77 12.79
CA VAL A 165 -15.04 1.49 11.67
C VAL A 165 -16.52 1.68 11.95
N THR A 166 -16.93 2.92 12.21
CA THR A 166 -18.31 3.25 12.60
C THR A 166 -19.10 3.98 11.53
N SER A 167 -18.46 4.46 10.44
CA SER A 167 -19.13 5.25 9.41
C SER A 167 -19.41 4.47 8.12
N ARG A 168 -20.52 4.81 7.45
CA ARG A 168 -20.88 4.26 6.13
C ARG A 168 -20.01 4.83 5.00
N SER A 169 -19.30 5.93 5.24
CA SER A 169 -18.42 6.59 4.26
C SER A 169 -17.05 5.94 4.14
N GLN A 170 -16.70 5.02 5.04
CA GLN A 170 -15.39 4.38 5.09
C GLN A 170 -15.36 3.08 4.27
N VAL A 171 -14.19 2.78 3.70
CA VAL A 171 -13.86 1.51 3.04
C VAL A 171 -12.69 0.89 3.79
N VAL A 172 -12.70 -0.43 3.96
CA VAL A 172 -11.67 -1.16 4.69
C VAL A 172 -10.93 -2.06 3.70
N LEU A 173 -9.61 -1.98 3.65
CA LEU A 173 -8.83 -3.06 3.04
C LEU A 173 -8.98 -4.29 3.92
N MET A 174 -8.90 -5.53 3.41
CA MET A 174 -9.17 -6.75 4.17
C MET A 174 -8.11 -7.83 3.90
N ALA A 175 -7.34 -8.21 4.91
CA ALA A 175 -6.33 -9.28 4.79
C ALA A 175 -6.93 -10.69 4.92
N ASP A 176 -7.99 -10.85 5.70
CA ASP A 176 -8.64 -12.14 5.93
C ASP A 176 -10.16 -12.01 5.72
N ILE A 177 -10.63 -12.45 4.55
CA ILE A 177 -12.05 -12.46 4.18
C ILE A 177 -12.90 -13.13 5.26
N GLN A 178 -12.43 -14.22 5.87
CA GLN A 178 -13.27 -14.96 6.80
C GLN A 178 -13.47 -14.23 8.13
N LYS A 179 -12.48 -13.45 8.58
CA LYS A 179 -12.57 -12.72 9.85
C LYS A 179 -13.34 -11.41 9.77
N GLU A 180 -13.30 -10.75 8.62
CA GLU A 180 -13.82 -9.38 8.48
C GLU A 180 -15.11 -9.31 7.62
N SER A 181 -15.49 -10.41 6.94
CA SER A 181 -16.73 -10.48 6.18
C SER A 181 -17.96 -10.19 7.06
N GLY A 182 -18.79 -9.25 6.62
CA GLY A 182 -20.02 -8.84 7.30
C GLY A 182 -19.84 -7.82 8.43
N LYS A 183 -18.60 -7.49 8.83
CA LYS A 183 -18.34 -6.42 9.82
C LYS A 183 -18.41 -5.03 9.20
N HIS A 184 -18.01 -4.91 7.93
CA HIS A 184 -17.90 -3.65 7.20
C HIS A 184 -18.79 -3.64 5.97
N LYS A 185 -19.31 -2.47 5.60
CA LYS A 185 -20.21 -2.33 4.45
C LYS A 185 -19.50 -2.33 3.09
N ASN A 186 -18.27 -1.80 3.06
CA ASN A 186 -17.49 -1.63 1.85
C ASN A 186 -16.08 -2.16 2.11
N VAL A 187 -15.68 -3.17 1.36
CA VAL A 187 -14.41 -3.87 1.58
C VAL A 187 -13.65 -4.09 0.28
N ILE A 188 -12.35 -3.82 0.28
CA ILE A 188 -11.44 -4.21 -0.78
C ILE A 188 -10.52 -5.30 -0.23
N ILE A 189 -10.37 -6.41 -0.93
CA ILE A 189 -9.53 -7.51 -0.48
C ILE A 189 -8.07 -7.21 -0.77
N LEU A 190 -7.22 -7.31 0.26
CA LEU A 190 -5.78 -7.12 0.20
C LEU A 190 -5.07 -8.25 0.96
N ASP A 191 -4.93 -9.40 0.33
CA ASP A 191 -4.30 -10.60 0.89
C ASP A 191 -2.79 -10.61 0.64
N ASN A 192 -2.09 -9.65 1.26
CA ASN A 192 -0.64 -9.54 1.15
C ASN A 192 0.09 -10.74 1.79
N GLN A 193 -0.57 -11.46 2.70
CA GLN A 193 0.04 -12.64 3.34
C GLN A 193 0.15 -13.81 2.38
N ASN A 194 -0.80 -13.93 1.43
CA ASN A 194 -0.84 -15.07 0.52
C ASN A 194 -0.70 -14.62 -0.93
N PHE A 195 -1.79 -14.16 -1.55
CA PHE A 195 -1.95 -14.15 -3.01
C PHE A 195 -1.88 -12.78 -3.69
N LEU A 196 -1.79 -11.69 -2.92
CA LEU A 196 -1.89 -10.32 -3.44
C LEU A 196 -0.68 -9.44 -3.09
N ASP A 197 0.41 -10.03 -2.62
CA ASP A 197 1.71 -9.33 -2.48
C ASP A 197 2.63 -9.64 -3.66
N PHE A 198 2.63 -8.75 -4.65
CA PHE A 198 3.47 -8.86 -5.83
C PHE A 198 4.93 -8.46 -5.56
N SER A 199 5.29 -8.01 -4.35
CA SER A 199 6.69 -7.90 -3.95
C SER A 199 7.34 -9.26 -3.68
N LYS A 200 6.56 -10.35 -3.58
CA LYS A 200 7.12 -11.72 -3.48
C LYS A 200 7.81 -12.13 -4.78
N TYR A 201 8.81 -13.01 -4.68
CA TYR A 201 9.52 -13.55 -5.85
C TYR A 201 8.51 -14.20 -6.82
N PRO A 202 8.51 -13.82 -8.11
CA PRO A 202 7.60 -14.41 -9.09
C PRO A 202 8.03 -15.82 -9.53
N THR A 203 9.32 -16.16 -9.37
CA THR A 203 9.92 -17.47 -9.72
C THR A 203 10.63 -18.09 -8.51
N LYS A 204 10.68 -19.43 -8.43
CA LYS A 204 11.45 -20.14 -7.39
C LYS A 204 12.95 -19.99 -7.57
N LYS A 205 13.40 -19.88 -8.82
CA LYS A 205 14.78 -19.55 -9.13
C LYS A 205 15.00 -18.12 -8.68
N LYS A 206 15.75 -17.97 -7.60
CA LYS A 206 16.32 -16.70 -7.20
C LYS A 206 17.48 -16.45 -8.14
N ASP A 207 17.36 -15.47 -9.03
CA ASP A 207 18.55 -14.93 -9.67
C ASP A 207 19.44 -14.40 -8.54
N LYS A 208 20.72 -14.76 -8.55
CA LYS A 208 21.63 -14.48 -7.42
C LYS A 208 21.71 -12.99 -7.08
N ASP A 209 21.39 -12.14 -8.07
CA ASP A 209 21.44 -10.69 -7.98
C ASP A 209 20.06 -10.05 -7.71
N GLN A 210 18.98 -10.85 -7.64
CA GLN A 210 17.64 -10.35 -7.34
C GLN A 210 17.30 -10.52 -5.87
N ILE A 211 17.16 -9.39 -5.19
CA ILE A 211 16.72 -9.31 -3.81
C ILE A 211 15.26 -8.84 -3.83
N SER A 212 14.42 -9.52 -3.05
CA SER A 212 13.03 -9.15 -2.87
C SER A 212 12.58 -9.28 -1.42
N PHE A 213 11.37 -8.80 -1.12
CA PHE A 213 10.78 -8.78 0.21
C PHE A 213 10.88 -10.16 0.90
N GLY A 214 10.68 -11.22 0.14
CA GLY A 214 10.70 -12.61 0.59
C GLY A 214 9.51 -13.37 0.04
N GLY A 215 9.39 -14.66 0.34
CA GLY A 215 8.25 -15.47 -0.12
C GLY A 215 8.21 -15.71 -1.63
N TYR A 216 7.24 -16.50 -2.08
CA TYR A 216 7.08 -16.88 -3.48
C TYR A 216 5.62 -16.79 -3.85
N LEU A 217 5.33 -16.19 -4.99
CA LEU A 217 3.97 -16.07 -5.52
C LEU A 217 4.04 -16.02 -7.04
N ASN A 218 3.70 -17.12 -7.69
CA ASN A 218 3.67 -17.18 -9.16
C ASN A 218 2.30 -16.79 -9.72
N THR A 219 2.25 -16.67 -11.04
CA THR A 219 1.02 -16.30 -11.78
C THR A 219 -0.12 -17.30 -11.61
N LYS A 220 0.17 -18.60 -11.50
CA LYS A 220 -0.86 -19.62 -11.30
C LYS A 220 -1.52 -19.49 -9.94
N ASP A 221 -0.75 -19.21 -8.90
CA ASP A 221 -1.26 -19.04 -7.54
C ASP A 221 -2.21 -17.83 -7.48
N VAL A 222 -1.81 -16.70 -8.08
CA VAL A 222 -2.68 -15.51 -8.23
C VAL A 222 -3.96 -15.85 -8.99
N TYR A 223 -3.85 -16.56 -10.11
CA TYR A 223 -5.02 -16.94 -10.91
C TYR A 223 -5.98 -17.85 -10.13
N LEU A 224 -5.45 -18.80 -9.35
CA LEU A 224 -6.25 -19.73 -8.56
C LEU A 224 -6.87 -19.12 -7.30
N TYR A 225 -6.45 -17.91 -6.91
CA TYR A 225 -7.05 -17.16 -5.81
C TYR A 225 -8.52 -16.81 -6.05
N HIS A 226 -9.02 -16.91 -7.30
CA HIS A 226 -10.41 -16.61 -7.64
C HIS A 226 -11.48 -17.27 -6.74
N ARG A 227 -11.15 -18.42 -6.14
CA ARG A 227 -12.05 -19.23 -5.31
C ARG A 227 -12.39 -18.59 -3.96
N THR A 228 -11.62 -17.59 -3.52
CA THR A 228 -11.84 -16.89 -2.24
C THR A 228 -12.73 -15.65 -2.39
N PHE A 229 -12.86 -15.09 -3.60
CA PHE A 229 -13.71 -13.93 -3.91
C PHE A 229 -15.22 -14.28 -3.99
N GLN A 230 -15.69 -15.26 -3.21
CA GLN A 230 -17.12 -15.62 -3.23
C GLN A 230 -17.99 -14.39 -2.96
N LYS A 231 -19.14 -14.32 -3.64
CA LYS A 231 -20.03 -13.15 -3.66
C LYS A 231 -20.52 -12.80 -2.26
N HIS A 232 -19.80 -11.91 -1.58
CA HIS A 232 -20.31 -11.20 -0.43
C HIS A 232 -20.74 -9.79 -0.88
N SER A 233 -21.93 -9.34 -0.48
CA SER A 233 -22.50 -8.06 -0.92
C SER A 233 -21.70 -6.83 -0.48
N THR A 234 -20.72 -7.01 0.41
CA THR A 234 -19.89 -5.95 0.98
C THR A 234 -18.53 -5.81 0.29
N ILE A 235 -18.14 -6.76 -0.55
CA ILE A 235 -16.85 -6.77 -1.26
C ILE A 235 -16.98 -5.93 -2.54
N LEU A 236 -16.16 -4.88 -2.64
CA LEU A 236 -16.05 -4.01 -3.81
C LEU A 236 -15.10 -4.55 -4.88
N GLY A 237 -14.09 -5.31 -4.47
CA GLY A 237 -13.05 -5.83 -5.35
C GLY A 237 -11.83 -6.32 -4.57
N ALA A 238 -10.69 -6.41 -5.26
CA ALA A 238 -9.41 -6.76 -4.66
C ALA A 238 -8.27 -5.93 -5.26
N GLU A 239 -7.19 -5.84 -4.50
CA GLU A 239 -5.99 -5.11 -4.84
C GLU A 239 -4.76 -5.97 -4.58
N ALA A 240 -3.75 -5.87 -5.45
CA ALA A 240 -2.41 -6.42 -5.18
C ALA A 240 -1.40 -5.28 -5.00
N THR A 241 -0.50 -5.44 -4.04
CA THR A 241 0.53 -4.43 -3.75
C THR A 241 1.88 -4.83 -4.35
N LEU A 242 2.63 -3.83 -4.80
CA LEU A 242 4.04 -3.96 -5.14
C LEU A 242 4.85 -3.03 -4.22
N ARG A 243 5.34 -3.58 -3.11
CA ARG A 243 6.24 -2.85 -2.21
C ARG A 243 7.63 -2.71 -2.81
N SER A 244 8.18 -1.52 -2.70
CA SER A 244 9.39 -1.11 -3.42
C SER A 244 10.67 -1.18 -2.60
N ASP A 245 10.69 -1.91 -1.47
CA ASP A 245 11.89 -2.10 -0.63
C ASP A 245 13.10 -2.56 -1.46
N TYR A 246 12.87 -3.43 -2.44
CA TYR A 246 13.92 -3.99 -3.30
C TYR A 246 13.62 -3.86 -4.79
N ILE A 247 12.69 -2.98 -5.16
CA ILE A 247 12.32 -2.73 -6.56
C ILE A 247 13.01 -1.44 -7.00
N PHE A 248 14.23 -1.57 -7.55
CA PHE A 248 15.10 -0.43 -7.87
C PHE A 248 15.05 0.03 -9.33
N SER A 249 14.27 -0.66 -10.18
CA SER A 249 14.11 -0.31 -11.59
C SER A 249 12.70 -0.61 -12.08
N GLU A 250 12.30 0.10 -13.13
CA GLU A 250 11.05 -0.15 -13.86
C GLU A 250 11.02 -1.57 -14.45
N GLU A 251 12.15 -2.06 -14.96
CA GLU A 251 12.30 -3.43 -15.47
C GLU A 251 11.97 -4.47 -14.39
N LEU A 252 12.54 -4.31 -13.19
CA LEU A 252 12.26 -5.22 -12.08
C LEU A 252 10.80 -5.10 -11.60
N ALA A 253 10.24 -3.89 -11.62
CA ALA A 253 8.82 -3.68 -11.32
C ALA A 253 7.93 -4.47 -12.31
N PHE A 254 8.20 -4.38 -13.62
CA PHE A 254 7.46 -5.16 -14.62
C PHE A 254 7.70 -6.66 -14.49
N LYS A 255 8.92 -7.11 -14.14
CA LYS A 255 9.19 -8.53 -13.85
C LYS A 255 8.30 -9.07 -12.73
N HIS A 256 8.05 -8.23 -11.71
CA HIS A 256 7.14 -8.54 -10.62
C HIS A 256 5.66 -8.43 -11.02
N LEU A 257 5.27 -7.40 -11.75
CA LEU A 257 3.86 -7.19 -12.11
C LEU A 257 3.38 -8.19 -13.16
N LEU A 258 4.21 -8.51 -14.15
CA LEU A 258 3.82 -9.30 -15.30
C LEU A 258 4.34 -10.74 -15.18
N PRO A 259 3.50 -11.76 -15.45
CA PRO A 259 2.10 -11.70 -15.90
C PRO A 259 1.06 -11.86 -14.79
N ARG A 260 1.43 -11.62 -13.52
CA ARG A 260 0.50 -11.69 -12.38
C ARG A 260 -0.64 -10.68 -12.47
N LEU A 261 -0.38 -9.48 -12.98
CA LEU A 261 -1.36 -8.41 -13.17
C LEU A 261 -2.50 -8.83 -14.12
N PRO A 262 -2.26 -9.28 -15.36
CA PRO A 262 -3.35 -9.75 -16.21
C PRO A 262 -4.05 -11.01 -15.67
N ALA A 263 -3.37 -11.86 -14.88
CA ALA A 263 -4.03 -12.97 -14.21
C ALA A 263 -5.05 -12.46 -13.17
N LEU A 264 -4.64 -11.52 -12.30
CA LEU A 264 -5.54 -10.90 -11.33
C LEU A 264 -6.69 -10.13 -12.02
N SER A 265 -6.40 -9.40 -13.09
CA SER A 265 -7.44 -8.71 -13.87
C SER A 265 -8.50 -9.68 -14.37
N GLU A 266 -8.11 -10.86 -14.88
CA GLU A 266 -9.08 -11.84 -15.36
C GLU A 266 -9.91 -12.44 -14.23
N VAL A 267 -9.28 -12.71 -13.08
CA VAL A 267 -9.93 -13.22 -11.88
C VAL A 267 -10.99 -12.26 -11.35
N LEU A 268 -10.73 -10.95 -11.40
CA LEU A 268 -11.66 -9.92 -10.91
C LEU A 268 -12.75 -9.56 -11.93
N TRP A 269 -12.47 -9.70 -13.22
CA TRP A 269 -13.38 -9.29 -14.30
C TRP A 269 -14.31 -10.40 -14.78
N SER A 270 -13.80 -11.62 -14.91
CA SER A 270 -14.51 -12.70 -15.60
C SER A 270 -15.49 -13.41 -14.68
N ASN A 271 -16.50 -14.07 -15.28
CA ASN A 271 -17.36 -14.96 -14.52
C ASN A 271 -16.52 -16.11 -13.93
N GLN A 272 -16.66 -16.38 -12.63
CA GLN A 272 -15.89 -17.40 -11.92
C GLN A 272 -16.00 -18.79 -12.57
N ASP A 273 -17.16 -19.15 -13.13
CA ASP A 273 -17.37 -20.45 -13.80
C ASP A 273 -16.62 -20.56 -15.14
N SER A 274 -16.20 -19.43 -15.72
CA SER A 274 -15.45 -19.39 -16.97
C SER A 274 -13.93 -19.45 -16.77
N LEU A 275 -13.45 -19.30 -15.54
CA LEU A 275 -12.02 -19.23 -15.25
C LEU A 275 -11.36 -20.59 -15.48
N ASN A 276 -10.44 -20.63 -16.44
CA ASN A 276 -9.64 -21.81 -16.73
C ASN A 276 -8.16 -21.45 -16.93
N TRP A 277 -7.29 -21.96 -16.05
CA TRP A 277 -5.85 -21.68 -16.07
C TRP A 277 -5.18 -22.02 -17.41
N TYR A 278 -5.53 -23.15 -18.03
CA TYR A 278 -4.90 -23.55 -19.29
C TYR A 278 -5.35 -22.65 -20.45
N SER A 279 -6.61 -22.21 -20.44
CA SER A 279 -7.12 -21.20 -21.37
C SER A 279 -6.41 -19.85 -21.20
N PHE A 280 -6.27 -19.38 -19.96
CA PHE A 280 -5.51 -18.16 -19.64
C PHE A 280 -4.08 -18.24 -20.16
N LYS A 281 -3.35 -19.33 -19.84
CA LYS A 281 -1.98 -19.55 -20.30
C LYS A 281 -1.88 -19.51 -21.82
N SER A 282 -2.82 -20.15 -22.53
CA SER A 282 -2.88 -20.13 -23.99
C SER A 282 -3.08 -18.71 -24.53
N ARG A 283 -4.08 -17.98 -24.01
CA ARG A 283 -4.37 -16.59 -24.42
C ARG A 283 -3.22 -15.64 -24.09
N PHE A 284 -2.55 -15.81 -22.96
CA PHE A 284 -1.36 -15.02 -22.63
C PHE A 284 -0.27 -15.22 -23.69
N ASN A 285 0.08 -16.47 -24.00
CA ASN A 285 1.13 -16.79 -24.96
C ASN A 285 0.81 -16.28 -26.37
N ILE A 286 -0.45 -16.40 -26.81
CA ILE A 286 -0.86 -16.03 -28.17
C ILE A 286 -1.05 -14.50 -28.30
N ASN A 287 -1.68 -13.86 -27.31
CA ASN A 287 -2.20 -12.49 -27.47
C ASN A 287 -1.38 -11.40 -26.76
N LEU A 288 -0.70 -11.75 -25.66
CA LEU A 288 -0.02 -10.79 -24.79
C LEU A 288 1.49 -10.90 -24.88
N LYS A 289 2.04 -12.11 -24.87
CA LYS A 289 3.49 -12.34 -24.88
C LYS A 289 4.20 -11.56 -25.98
N GLY A 290 3.76 -11.72 -27.23
CA GLY A 290 4.37 -11.00 -28.36
C GLY A 290 4.21 -9.48 -28.31
N LYS A 291 3.20 -8.94 -27.60
CA LYS A 291 3.02 -7.50 -27.39
C LYS A 291 3.94 -6.95 -26.31
N LEU A 292 4.25 -7.76 -25.30
CA LEU A 292 5.22 -7.44 -24.25
C LEU A 292 6.64 -7.51 -24.80
N ASP A 293 6.94 -8.58 -25.56
CA ASP A 293 8.23 -8.77 -26.23
C ASP A 293 8.56 -7.57 -27.15
N LYS A 294 7.60 -7.11 -27.97
CA LYS A 294 7.78 -5.94 -28.84
C LYS A 294 8.02 -4.61 -28.10
N ARG A 295 7.63 -4.54 -26.83
CA ARG A 295 7.84 -3.37 -25.96
C ARG A 295 9.08 -3.51 -25.07
N ASN A 296 9.84 -4.60 -25.22
CA ASN A 296 11.02 -4.91 -24.41
C ASN A 296 10.73 -4.93 -22.90
N TYR A 297 9.53 -5.37 -22.49
CA TYR A 297 9.27 -5.58 -21.07
C TYR A 297 9.96 -6.85 -20.57
N ASP A 298 10.67 -6.75 -19.45
CA ASP A 298 11.04 -7.93 -18.67
C ASP A 298 9.81 -8.39 -17.87
N TYR A 299 9.45 -9.66 -18.01
CA TYR A 299 8.32 -10.25 -17.31
C TYR A 299 8.71 -11.64 -16.82
N SER A 300 8.17 -12.02 -15.66
CA SER A 300 8.45 -13.34 -15.12
C SER A 300 7.85 -14.45 -15.98
N PRO A 301 8.48 -15.62 -16.04
CA PRO A 301 7.83 -16.82 -16.54
C PRO A 301 6.51 -17.08 -15.82
N LEU A 302 5.59 -17.79 -16.49
CA LEU A 302 4.34 -18.22 -15.86
C LEU A 302 4.57 -19.22 -14.70
N PHE A 303 5.77 -19.81 -14.58
CA PHE A 303 6.18 -20.86 -13.65
C PHE A 303 7.63 -20.72 -13.19
#